data_AF-A0AAU6EGN2-F1
#
_entry.id   AF-A0AAU6EGN2-F1
#
_cell.length_a   1.000
_cell.length_b   1.000
_cell.length_c   1.000
_cell.angle_alpha   90.00
_cell.angle_beta   90.00
_cell.angle_gamma   90.00
#
_symmetry.space_group_name_H-M   'P 1'
#
loop_
_entity.id
_entity.type
_entity.pdbx_description
1 polymer ?
#
loop_
_entity_poly.entity_id
_entity_poly.type
_entity_poly.pdbx_seq_one_letter_code
_entity_poly.pdbx_strand_id
1 'polypeptide(L)'
;MLNPRRKSDRLKPTGGTGPGPGSVPSNPSQPRPGSADPTLATPTDDSPVRSPSSGGTLHPDPSTPESPARPESLGGTVEEKAKRPSDTAPPSRLAKTKRNDGATSLGQSTASEPASIRVLKGIIKEFEKTPTSFAIKRLFGDENIALQSRKDDMGDVAYQDAKRRLKQELLTVGKLASYSRTALRLRPLEKRRILDLLLSTSRSEDFITDAQEVMLEYAIEDMDDSWSAVEMIIFYGTDGLSLSEKQRLIARIIAGSTTLDPDAGAALGTLYLSAGLAPDFTRHDHEIRTRVLTRLKTELMDECRRWPTLSLDQRLEALKRVRDIQCAEMGIGHQSPEILPVKDLGWSTPNGWVPCSGLFIPRENVIRMNTSYPGWDDFDEVIDTLVHENTHNYQKWLVSQLYADQPMDESDPRHLQATLFALNQGHGYLILDEAHLDKDLANQIYKSQPKERHAFLAGGEAKVAFRADAKKEAQSVLGQVREALVQSPGDSKLELLDKMLSHAIANQNLSSTRIYGIVDTALKSLT
;
A
#
# COMPACT_ATOMS: atom_id res chain seq x y z
N MET A 1 37.60 -35.74 -8.63
CA MET A 1 38.48 -34.77 -9.31
C MET A 1 38.45 -33.49 -8.50
N LEU A 2 39.57 -33.15 -7.85
CA LEU A 2 39.71 -32.06 -6.89
C LEU A 2 40.80 -31.08 -7.36
N ASN A 3 40.65 -29.82 -6.91
CA ASN A 3 41.59 -28.68 -6.92
C ASN A 3 41.68 -27.80 -8.19
N PRO A 4 42.11 -26.51 -8.08
CA PRO A 4 42.06 -25.59 -6.93
C PRO A 4 41.81 -24.07 -7.24
N ARG A 5 41.61 -23.34 -6.14
CA ARG A 5 41.69 -21.89 -5.88
C ARG A 5 42.74 -21.09 -6.69
N ARG A 6 42.39 -19.87 -7.09
CA ARG A 6 43.33 -18.79 -7.45
C ARG A 6 43.37 -17.68 -6.40
N LYS A 7 44.60 -17.28 -6.06
CA LYS A 7 44.99 -16.18 -5.19
C LYS A 7 44.91 -14.85 -5.96
N SER A 8 44.50 -13.78 -5.29
CA SER A 8 44.61 -12.40 -5.78
C SER A 8 45.85 -11.73 -5.18
N ASP A 9 46.74 -11.28 -6.05
CA ASP A 9 47.95 -10.52 -5.71
C ASP A 9 47.64 -9.08 -5.34
N ARG A 10 48.39 -8.61 -4.34
CA ARG A 10 48.26 -7.31 -3.68
C ARG A 10 49.44 -6.45 -4.12
N LEU A 11 49.18 -5.38 -4.88
CA LEU A 11 50.18 -4.37 -5.21
C LEU A 11 50.26 -3.31 -4.09
N LYS A 12 51.48 -3.06 -3.61
CA LYS A 12 51.86 -1.82 -2.91
C LYS A 12 52.22 -0.76 -3.95
N PRO A 13 52.15 0.54 -3.59
CA PRO A 13 53.44 1.24 -3.48
C PRO A 13 53.55 2.24 -2.30
N THR A 14 54.78 2.23 -1.77
CA THR A 14 55.65 3.34 -1.30
C THR A 14 55.07 4.54 -0.54
N GLY A 15 55.68 4.79 0.62
CA GLY A 15 55.42 5.92 1.51
C GLY A 15 56.02 7.25 1.08
N GLY A 16 55.55 8.28 1.80
CA GLY A 16 56.08 9.64 1.84
C GLY A 16 55.73 10.24 3.20
N THR A 17 56.75 10.75 3.87
CA THR A 17 56.84 11.22 5.26
C THR A 17 56.00 12.48 5.57
N GLY A 18 55.43 12.54 6.79
CA GLY A 18 54.96 13.79 7.43
C GLY A 18 56.13 14.75 7.75
N PRO A 19 55.89 15.98 8.28
CA PRO A 19 55.16 16.22 9.54
C PRO A 19 54.12 17.38 9.43
N GLY A 20 53.07 17.43 10.24
CA GLY A 20 53.09 18.01 11.59
C GLY A 20 51.92 19.00 11.75
N PRO A 21 51.44 19.27 12.97
CA PRO A 21 50.07 19.70 13.25
C PRO A 21 49.93 21.21 13.43
N GLY A 22 48.72 21.75 13.21
CA GLY A 22 48.39 23.09 13.68
C GLY A 22 47.11 23.69 13.11
N SER A 23 46.25 24.12 14.04
CA SER A 23 45.38 25.31 13.93
C SER A 23 43.96 25.14 13.38
N VAL A 24 43.04 25.02 14.34
CA VAL A 24 41.66 25.53 14.30
C VAL A 24 41.68 27.04 14.05
N PRO A 25 40.73 27.59 13.28
CA PRO A 25 39.94 28.69 13.84
C PRO A 25 38.44 28.68 13.47
N SER A 26 37.63 28.87 14.50
CA SER A 26 36.65 29.96 14.64
C SER A 26 35.50 30.12 13.63
N ASN A 27 34.32 29.81 14.17
CA ASN A 27 33.00 30.38 13.86
C ASN A 27 33.00 31.92 13.82
N PRO A 28 32.19 32.55 12.94
CA PRO A 28 31.41 33.71 13.34
C PRO A 28 29.94 33.55 12.90
N SER A 29 29.01 33.48 13.84
CA SER A 29 28.19 34.62 14.31
C SER A 29 27.23 35.17 13.25
N GLN A 30 25.93 34.91 13.52
CA GLN A 30 24.76 35.52 12.89
C GLN A 30 24.77 37.05 12.94
N PRO A 31 23.95 37.67 12.06
CA PRO A 31 23.03 38.69 12.57
C PRO A 31 21.59 38.52 12.04
N ARG A 32 20.62 38.60 12.96
CA ARG A 32 19.29 39.23 12.80
C ARG A 32 19.20 40.29 13.93
N PRO A 33 18.33 41.33 13.89
CA PRO A 33 17.11 41.48 13.09
C PRO A 33 16.94 42.86 12.42
N GLY A 34 16.02 42.94 11.45
CA GLY A 34 15.56 44.20 10.86
C GLY A 34 14.03 44.17 10.71
N SER A 35 13.37 45.02 11.48
CA SER A 35 11.95 45.33 11.52
C SER A 35 11.47 46.05 10.25
N ALA A 36 10.31 45.67 9.72
CA ALA A 36 9.44 46.56 8.96
C ALA A 36 7.99 46.05 9.00
N ASP A 37 7.12 46.87 9.61
CA ASP A 37 5.68 46.93 9.34
C ASP A 37 5.43 47.12 7.84
N PRO A 38 4.26 46.68 7.33
CA PRO A 38 3.29 47.71 6.98
C PRO A 38 1.83 47.39 7.32
N THR A 39 1.21 48.44 7.84
CA THR A 39 -0.20 48.82 7.86
C THR A 39 -1.02 48.54 6.59
N LEU A 40 -2.27 48.12 6.83
CA LEU A 40 -3.55 48.56 6.23
C LEU A 40 -3.64 48.74 4.70
N ALA A 41 -4.45 47.89 4.06
CA ALA A 41 -5.43 48.32 3.06
C ALA A 41 -6.54 47.26 2.90
N THR A 42 -7.72 47.57 3.42
CA THR A 42 -9.00 47.04 2.92
C THR A 42 -9.35 47.71 1.59
N PRO A 43 -10.19 47.06 0.77
CA PRO A 43 -11.19 47.82 0.02
C PRO A 43 -12.61 47.29 0.24
N THR A 44 -13.47 48.21 0.66
CA THR A 44 -14.91 48.32 0.37
C THR A 44 -15.13 48.34 -1.15
N ASP A 45 -16.01 47.50 -1.70
CA ASP A 45 -17.47 47.66 -1.86
C ASP A 45 -17.86 48.35 -3.20
N ASP A 46 -19.05 47.97 -3.67
CA ASP A 46 -19.87 48.53 -4.77
C ASP A 46 -19.80 48.03 -6.23
N SER A 47 -20.70 47.04 -6.50
CA SER A 47 -21.87 47.13 -7.43
C SER A 47 -21.65 47.18 -8.97
N PRO A 48 -22.64 46.86 -9.85
CA PRO A 48 -23.98 46.26 -9.67
C PRO A 48 -24.36 45.12 -10.68
N VAL A 49 -25.40 44.38 -10.28
CA VAL A 49 -26.56 43.88 -11.06
C VAL A 49 -26.52 44.00 -12.59
N ARG A 50 -26.64 42.85 -13.28
CA ARG A 50 -27.44 42.69 -14.52
C ARG A 50 -27.76 41.22 -14.78
N SER A 51 -29.02 40.85 -14.60
CA SER A 51 -29.66 39.76 -15.35
C SER A 51 -29.90 40.22 -16.79
N PRO A 52 -30.00 39.29 -17.76
CA PRO A 52 -31.34 39.01 -18.23
C PRO A 52 -31.64 37.51 -18.45
N SER A 53 -32.94 37.30 -18.50
CA SER A 53 -33.68 36.06 -18.68
C SER A 53 -33.58 35.44 -20.08
N SER A 54 -34.09 34.20 -20.11
CA SER A 54 -34.89 33.56 -21.17
C SER A 54 -34.20 33.06 -22.43
N GLY A 55 -34.33 31.74 -22.65
CA GLY A 55 -34.11 31.11 -23.95
C GLY A 55 -34.10 29.59 -23.83
N GLY A 56 -35.27 28.99 -23.62
CA GLY A 56 -35.43 27.55 -23.73
C GLY A 56 -35.21 27.09 -25.18
N THR A 57 -34.56 25.95 -25.36
CA THR A 57 -34.70 25.15 -26.57
C THR A 57 -34.53 23.68 -26.23
N LEU A 58 -35.52 22.90 -26.64
CA LEU A 58 -35.62 21.45 -26.60
C LEU A 58 -34.37 20.80 -27.19
N HIS A 59 -33.84 19.78 -26.51
CA HIS A 59 -33.03 18.76 -27.15
C HIS A 59 -33.52 17.36 -26.81
N PRO A 60 -33.48 16.44 -27.78
CA PRO A 60 -34.15 15.16 -27.72
C PRO A 60 -33.35 14.09 -26.98
N ASP A 61 -34.11 13.13 -26.50
CA ASP A 61 -33.74 11.80 -26.03
C ASP A 61 -32.70 11.12 -26.96
N PRO A 62 -31.54 10.65 -26.46
CA PRO A 62 -30.71 9.70 -27.19
C PRO A 62 -31.08 8.29 -26.76
N SER A 63 -31.93 7.70 -27.60
CA SER A 63 -32.13 6.26 -27.77
C SER A 63 -30.82 5.47 -27.69
N THR A 64 -30.91 4.40 -26.90
CA THR A 64 -30.02 3.25 -26.75
C THR A 64 -29.44 2.76 -28.08
N PRO A 65 -28.11 2.56 -28.21
CA PRO A 65 -27.57 1.73 -29.27
C PRO A 65 -27.47 0.28 -28.82
N GLU A 66 -28.09 -0.57 -29.63
CA GLU A 66 -28.11 -2.03 -29.59
C GLU A 66 -26.70 -2.63 -29.52
N SER A 67 -26.57 -3.67 -28.69
CA SER A 67 -25.39 -4.54 -28.65
C SER A 67 -25.29 -5.38 -29.93
N PRO A 68 -24.13 -5.41 -30.63
CA PRO A 68 -23.95 -6.35 -31.71
C PRO A 68 -23.72 -7.77 -31.20
N ALA A 69 -24.34 -8.69 -31.93
CA ALA A 69 -24.43 -10.12 -31.73
C ALA A 69 -23.11 -10.85 -31.43
N ARG A 70 -23.19 -11.82 -30.51
CA ARG A 70 -22.22 -12.91 -30.35
C ARG A 70 -22.29 -13.85 -31.57
N PRO A 71 -21.16 -14.25 -32.16
CA PRO A 71 -21.14 -15.35 -33.10
C PRO A 71 -21.17 -16.71 -32.38
N GLU A 72 -21.81 -17.64 -33.07
CA GLU A 72 -22.18 -19.00 -32.73
C GLU A 72 -20.99 -19.86 -32.29
N SER A 73 -21.16 -20.60 -31.19
CA SER A 73 -20.29 -21.72 -30.83
C SER A 73 -20.76 -22.97 -31.58
N LEU A 74 -20.01 -23.37 -32.59
CA LEU A 74 -20.14 -24.68 -33.22
C LEU A 74 -19.75 -25.78 -32.23
N GLY A 75 -20.57 -26.83 -32.23
CA GLY A 75 -20.49 -27.94 -31.31
C GLY A 75 -19.32 -28.90 -31.56
N GLY A 76 -18.99 -29.63 -30.51
CA GLY A 76 -18.09 -30.77 -30.53
C GLY A 76 -18.40 -31.66 -29.34
N THR A 77 -19.36 -32.57 -29.51
CA THR A 77 -19.66 -33.66 -28.60
C THR A 77 -18.57 -34.72 -28.69
N VAL A 78 -17.93 -35.05 -27.55
CA VAL A 78 -17.23 -36.32 -27.37
C VAL A 78 -17.76 -36.95 -26.09
N GLU A 79 -18.52 -38.04 -26.26
CA GLU A 79 -18.86 -38.99 -25.21
C GLU A 79 -17.59 -39.65 -24.70
N GLU A 80 -17.33 -39.59 -23.40
CA GLU A 80 -16.46 -40.58 -22.75
C GLU A 80 -17.08 -41.07 -21.45
N LYS A 81 -17.52 -42.33 -21.48
CA LYS A 81 -17.99 -43.13 -20.35
C LYS A 81 -16.85 -43.35 -19.37
N ALA A 82 -16.93 -42.77 -18.17
CA ALA A 82 -16.11 -43.17 -17.04
C ALA A 82 -16.97 -43.82 -15.93
N LYS A 83 -16.60 -45.05 -15.62
CA LYS A 83 -17.14 -45.95 -14.58
C LYS A 83 -17.12 -45.31 -13.18
N ARG A 84 -18.20 -45.51 -12.44
CA ARG A 84 -18.23 -45.44 -10.96
C ARG A 84 -17.47 -46.62 -10.35
N PRO A 85 -16.71 -46.37 -9.27
CA PRO A 85 -16.64 -47.25 -8.10
C PRO A 85 -17.19 -46.48 -6.89
N SER A 86 -18.34 -46.88 -6.33
CA SER A 86 -18.50 -47.87 -5.26
C SER A 86 -17.98 -47.41 -3.91
N ASP A 87 -18.95 -47.23 -3.02
CA ASP A 87 -18.92 -47.09 -1.57
C ASP A 87 -17.73 -47.76 -0.86
N THR A 88 -17.00 -46.96 -0.07
CA THR A 88 -16.32 -47.43 1.12
C THR A 88 -16.45 -46.40 2.24
N ALA A 89 -17.16 -46.81 3.29
CA ALA A 89 -17.30 -46.11 4.55
C ALA A 89 -15.97 -45.99 5.30
N PRO A 90 -15.75 -44.95 6.11
CA PRO A 90 -14.67 -44.95 7.09
C PRO A 90 -15.12 -45.60 8.43
N PRO A 91 -14.18 -46.23 9.15
CA PRO A 91 -14.48 -47.13 10.24
C PRO A 91 -14.73 -46.46 11.59
N SER A 92 -15.30 -47.30 12.45
CA SER A 92 -15.69 -47.18 13.85
C SER A 92 -14.68 -46.57 14.85
N ARG A 93 -15.29 -45.87 15.83
CA ARG A 93 -15.05 -45.94 17.28
C ARG A 93 -13.60 -45.92 17.76
N LEU A 94 -13.18 -44.75 18.26
CA LEU A 94 -12.18 -44.64 19.31
C LEU A 94 -12.86 -44.66 20.69
N ALA A 95 -12.39 -45.59 21.51
CA ALA A 95 -12.90 -45.92 22.83
C ALA A 95 -12.64 -44.82 23.86
N LYS A 96 -13.65 -44.54 24.69
CA LYS A 96 -13.50 -43.79 25.94
C LYS A 96 -12.70 -44.63 26.92
N THR A 97 -11.44 -44.28 27.16
CA THR A 97 -10.69 -44.73 28.34
C THR A 97 -11.09 -43.86 29.53
N LYS A 98 -11.81 -44.47 30.48
CA LYS A 98 -11.97 -43.95 31.84
C LYS A 98 -10.58 -43.87 32.49
N ARG A 99 -10.08 -42.67 32.78
CA ARG A 99 -9.11 -42.47 33.87
C ARG A 99 -9.86 -42.10 35.14
N ASN A 100 -9.79 -43.00 36.11
CA ASN A 100 -9.99 -42.73 37.52
C ASN A 100 -8.71 -42.06 38.01
N ASP A 101 -8.77 -40.78 38.37
CA ASP A 101 -7.80 -40.17 39.27
C ASP A 101 -8.58 -39.46 40.37
N GLY A 102 -8.48 -40.02 41.59
CA GLY A 102 -9.03 -39.42 42.79
C GLY A 102 -8.21 -38.20 43.16
N ALA A 103 -8.86 -37.04 43.18
CA ALA A 103 -8.34 -35.82 43.78
C ALA A 103 -9.13 -35.52 45.05
N THR A 104 -8.42 -35.61 46.17
CA THR A 104 -8.78 -35.17 47.51
C THR A 104 -9.27 -33.73 47.50
N SER A 105 -10.40 -33.47 48.18
CA SER A 105 -10.90 -32.11 48.41
C SER A 105 -9.94 -31.35 49.35
N LEU A 106 -9.12 -30.48 48.78
CA LEU A 106 -8.45 -29.41 49.50
C LEU A 106 -9.31 -28.15 49.36
N GLY A 107 -9.70 -27.59 50.51
CA GLY A 107 -10.62 -26.46 50.61
C GLY A 107 -10.18 -25.27 49.76
N GLN A 108 -11.08 -24.81 48.89
CA GLN A 108 -10.93 -23.53 48.20
C GLN A 108 -10.97 -22.40 49.24
N SER A 109 -9.80 -21.86 49.53
CA SER A 109 -9.67 -20.53 50.10
C SER A 109 -10.18 -19.53 49.07
N THR A 110 -11.21 -18.76 49.41
CA THR A 110 -11.68 -17.62 48.61
C THR A 110 -10.66 -16.50 48.74
N ALA A 111 -9.53 -16.60 48.03
CA ALA A 111 -8.61 -15.49 47.88
C ALA A 111 -9.32 -14.37 47.11
N SER A 112 -9.46 -13.20 47.72
CA SER A 112 -10.08 -12.04 47.09
C SER A 112 -9.27 -11.60 45.86
N GLU A 113 -9.96 -11.34 44.76
CA GLU A 113 -9.39 -10.81 43.51
C GLU A 113 -8.44 -9.62 43.78
N PRO A 114 -7.19 -9.64 43.28
CA PRO A 114 -6.22 -8.55 43.45
C PRO A 114 -6.79 -7.19 43.02
N ALA A 115 -6.41 -6.14 43.76
CA ALA A 115 -6.86 -4.77 43.51
C ALA A 115 -6.56 -4.30 42.07
N SER A 116 -5.39 -4.70 41.52
CA SER A 116 -5.00 -4.45 40.13
C SER A 116 -6.02 -4.97 39.12
N ILE A 117 -6.52 -6.20 39.29
CA ILE A 117 -7.51 -6.84 38.40
C ILE A 117 -8.85 -6.13 38.50
N ARG A 118 -9.31 -5.85 39.73
CA ARG A 118 -10.59 -5.17 39.97
C ARG A 118 -10.59 -3.77 39.35
N VAL A 119 -9.46 -3.08 39.46
CA VAL A 119 -9.21 -1.80 38.80
C VAL A 119 -9.20 -1.96 37.29
N LEU A 120 -8.42 -2.87 36.70
CA LEU A 120 -8.37 -3.10 35.24
C LEU A 120 -9.74 -3.46 34.65
N LYS A 121 -10.49 -4.37 35.27
CA LYS A 121 -11.86 -4.74 34.84
C LYS A 121 -12.83 -3.57 34.99
N GLY A 122 -12.72 -2.79 36.08
CA GLY A 122 -13.49 -1.56 36.27
C GLY A 122 -13.15 -0.49 35.24
N ILE A 123 -11.87 -0.35 34.90
CA ILE A 123 -11.34 0.54 33.86
C ILE A 123 -11.93 0.18 32.49
N ILE A 124 -11.83 -1.10 32.09
CA ILE A 124 -12.33 -1.59 30.80
C ILE A 124 -13.85 -1.38 30.70
N LYS A 125 -14.60 -1.71 31.76
CA LYS A 125 -16.06 -1.58 31.81
C LYS A 125 -16.55 -0.12 31.86
N GLU A 126 -15.79 0.80 32.47
CA GLU A 126 -16.09 2.24 32.48
C GLU A 126 -15.59 2.95 31.22
N PHE A 127 -14.58 2.42 30.52
CA PHE A 127 -14.05 2.98 29.27
C PHE A 127 -15.00 2.91 28.08
N GLU A 128 -15.99 2.02 28.11
CA GLU A 128 -17.11 2.03 27.17
C GLU A 128 -18.00 3.27 27.35
N LYS A 129 -17.97 3.91 28.54
CA LYS A 129 -18.97 4.91 28.97
C LYS A 129 -18.38 6.29 29.28
N THR A 130 -17.10 6.41 29.61
CA THR A 130 -16.50 7.70 30.05
C THR A 130 -15.07 7.98 29.53
N PRO A 131 -14.60 9.24 29.54
CA PRO A 131 -13.21 9.61 29.19
C PRO A 131 -12.16 8.97 30.10
N THR A 132 -11.01 8.60 29.53
CA THR A 132 -9.98 7.76 30.20
C THR A 132 -9.41 8.39 31.47
N SER A 133 -9.25 9.71 31.47
CA SER A 133 -8.81 10.48 32.62
C SER A 133 -9.78 10.44 33.80
N PHE A 134 -11.07 10.20 33.54
CA PHE A 134 -12.12 10.17 34.56
C PHE A 134 -12.21 8.81 35.25
N ALA A 135 -12.14 7.71 34.47
CA ALA A 135 -12.09 6.35 35.01
C ALA A 135 -10.83 6.14 35.89
N ILE A 136 -9.67 6.61 35.44
CA ILE A 136 -8.42 6.52 36.22
C ILE A 136 -8.51 7.34 37.51
N LYS A 137 -9.11 8.54 37.47
CA LYS A 137 -9.30 9.37 38.68
C LYS A 137 -10.21 8.72 39.70
N ARG A 138 -11.32 8.11 39.25
CA ARG A 138 -12.26 7.41 40.12
C ARG A 138 -11.60 6.23 40.82
N LEU A 139 -10.89 5.40 40.06
CA LEU A 139 -10.23 4.21 40.59
C LEU A 139 -9.01 4.51 41.43
N PHE A 140 -8.26 5.57 41.11
CA PHE A 140 -7.24 6.11 42.02
C PHE A 140 -7.89 6.53 43.34
N GLY A 141 -9.07 7.15 43.31
CA GLY A 141 -9.85 7.51 44.49
C GLY A 141 -10.19 6.30 45.35
N ASP A 142 -10.81 5.28 44.74
CA ASP A 142 -11.28 4.08 45.44
C ASP A 142 -10.12 3.28 46.06
N GLU A 143 -9.03 3.09 45.32
CA GLU A 143 -7.84 2.38 45.83
C GLU A 143 -7.06 3.20 46.87
N ASN A 144 -6.98 4.53 46.70
CA ASN A 144 -6.35 5.39 47.69
C ASN A 144 -7.17 5.44 49.01
N ILE A 145 -8.50 5.31 48.95
CA ILE A 145 -9.36 5.15 50.14
C ILE A 145 -9.08 3.81 50.83
N ALA A 146 -8.94 2.72 50.08
CA ALA A 146 -8.58 1.41 50.62
C ALA A 146 -7.15 1.36 51.21
N LEU A 147 -6.20 2.10 50.61
CA LEU A 147 -4.86 2.28 51.17
C LEU A 147 -4.87 3.14 52.43
N GLN A 148 -5.72 4.17 52.47
CA GLN A 148 -5.85 5.05 53.63
C GLN A 148 -6.38 4.32 54.86
N SER A 149 -7.33 3.40 54.69
CA SER A 149 -7.91 2.63 55.81
C SER A 149 -6.92 1.65 56.45
N ARG A 150 -5.81 1.33 55.76
CA ARG A 150 -4.74 0.45 56.25
C ARG A 150 -3.51 1.21 56.75
N LYS A 151 -3.56 2.54 56.77
CA LYS A 151 -2.40 3.39 57.07
C LYS A 151 -1.82 3.11 58.46
N ASP A 152 -2.69 2.97 59.46
CA ASP A 152 -2.28 2.78 60.86
C ASP A 152 -1.60 1.42 61.06
N ASP A 153 -2.00 0.40 60.29
CA ASP A 153 -1.40 -0.94 60.32
C ASP A 153 -0.06 -1.02 59.59
N MET A 154 0.13 -0.20 58.54
CA MET A 154 1.32 -0.23 57.69
C MET A 154 2.45 0.69 58.19
N GLY A 155 2.10 1.73 58.93
CA GLY A 155 3.02 2.82 59.28
C GLY A 155 3.27 3.78 58.11
N ASP A 156 3.68 5.00 58.44
CA ASP A 156 3.73 6.13 57.49
C ASP A 156 4.66 5.87 56.29
N VAL A 157 5.83 5.26 56.52
CA VAL A 157 6.83 5.01 55.45
C VAL A 157 6.29 4.00 54.43
N ALA A 158 5.74 2.87 54.90
CA ALA A 158 5.20 1.84 54.01
C ALA A 158 3.93 2.32 53.27
N TYR A 159 3.10 3.13 53.93
CA TYR A 159 1.94 3.77 53.29
C TYR A 159 2.35 4.71 52.15
N GLN A 160 3.37 5.57 52.36
CA GLN A 160 3.83 6.49 51.31
C GLN A 160 4.48 5.76 50.12
N ASP A 161 5.21 4.68 50.38
CA ASP A 161 5.78 3.86 49.31
C ASP A 161 4.70 3.11 48.52
N ALA A 162 3.70 2.53 49.19
CA ALA A 162 2.58 1.87 48.53
C ALA A 162 1.75 2.85 47.69
N LYS A 163 1.51 4.07 48.21
CA LYS A 163 0.84 5.15 47.48
C LYS A 163 1.63 5.59 46.24
N ARG A 164 2.97 5.65 46.33
CA ARG A 164 3.84 5.99 45.20
C ARG A 164 3.80 4.91 44.12
N ARG A 165 3.83 3.63 44.51
CA ARG A 165 3.69 2.48 43.60
C ARG A 165 2.34 2.49 42.89
N LEU A 166 1.24 2.63 43.64
CA LEU A 166 -0.11 2.73 43.07
C LEU A 166 -0.22 3.87 42.06
N LYS A 167 0.34 5.06 42.38
CA LYS A 167 0.35 6.20 41.45
C LYS A 167 1.11 5.88 40.16
N GLN A 168 2.24 5.17 40.24
CA GLN A 168 3.08 4.85 39.10
C GLN A 168 2.49 3.74 38.22
N GLU A 169 1.86 2.75 38.86
CA GLU A 169 1.06 1.71 38.19
C GLU A 169 -0.12 2.35 37.47
N LEU A 170 -0.90 3.20 38.12
CA LEU A 170 -2.03 3.90 37.48
C LEU A 170 -1.60 4.86 36.37
N LEU A 171 -0.42 5.47 36.45
CA LEU A 171 0.14 6.26 35.35
C LEU A 171 0.52 5.38 34.15
N THR A 172 1.05 4.18 34.41
CA THR A 172 1.41 3.20 33.39
C THR A 172 0.17 2.61 32.73
N VAL A 173 -0.82 2.20 33.54
CA VAL A 173 -2.16 1.80 33.10
C VAL A 173 -2.81 2.91 32.30
N GLY A 174 -2.70 4.17 32.74
CA GLY A 174 -3.27 5.31 32.02
C GLY A 174 -2.63 5.56 30.66
N LYS A 175 -1.31 5.39 30.56
CA LYS A 175 -0.60 5.44 29.27
C LYS A 175 -1.02 4.28 28.38
N LEU A 176 -0.99 3.05 28.90
CA LEU A 176 -1.39 1.85 28.17
C LEU A 176 -2.84 1.92 27.70
N ALA A 177 -3.77 2.31 28.58
CA ALA A 177 -5.17 2.53 28.25
C ALA A 177 -5.39 3.65 27.24
N SER A 178 -4.60 4.73 27.28
CA SER A 178 -4.65 5.78 26.26
C SER A 178 -4.16 5.27 24.92
N TYR A 179 -3.12 4.42 24.88
CA TYR A 179 -2.66 3.76 23.66
C TYR A 179 -3.69 2.74 23.15
N SER A 180 -4.23 1.92 24.04
CA SER A 180 -5.25 0.91 23.74
C SER A 180 -6.57 1.56 23.31
N ARG A 181 -7.00 2.71 23.85
CA ARG A 181 -8.26 3.38 23.42
C ARG A 181 -8.19 3.90 21.99
N THR A 182 -7.05 4.44 21.57
CA THR A 182 -6.85 4.91 20.19
C THR A 182 -6.71 3.72 19.23
N ALA A 183 -6.03 2.65 19.65
CA ALA A 183 -5.83 1.45 18.83
C ALA A 183 -7.06 0.54 18.73
N LEU A 184 -7.77 0.30 19.85
CA LEU A 184 -8.97 -0.54 19.94
C LEU A 184 -10.17 0.07 19.22
N ARG A 185 -10.23 1.41 19.08
CA ARG A 185 -11.33 2.07 18.37
C ARG A 185 -11.12 2.23 16.87
N LEU A 186 -9.88 2.12 16.37
CA LEU A 186 -9.60 2.57 15.00
C LEU A 186 -8.81 1.58 14.13
N ARG A 187 -8.04 0.62 14.68
CA ARG A 187 -7.05 -0.11 13.86
C ARG A 187 -6.82 -1.55 14.34
N PRO A 188 -7.35 -2.58 13.65
CA PRO A 188 -7.00 -3.99 13.88
C PRO A 188 -5.48 -4.23 13.96
N LEU A 189 -4.72 -3.46 13.18
CA LEU A 189 -3.27 -3.54 13.05
C LEU A 189 -2.49 -2.84 14.19
N GLU A 190 -3.04 -1.79 14.80
CA GLU A 190 -2.42 -1.18 15.99
C GLU A 190 -2.71 -1.97 17.25
N LYS A 191 -3.88 -2.61 17.33
CA LYS A 191 -4.22 -3.59 18.38
C LYS A 191 -3.14 -4.69 18.43
N ARG A 192 -2.76 -5.25 17.27
CA ARG A 192 -1.66 -6.23 17.12
C ARG A 192 -0.31 -5.70 17.57
N ARG A 193 0.09 -4.50 17.14
CA ARG A 193 1.39 -3.91 17.52
C ARG A 193 1.48 -3.61 19.02
N ILE A 194 0.37 -3.24 19.65
CA ILE A 194 0.29 -3.05 21.10
C ILE A 194 0.43 -4.40 21.82
N LEU A 195 -0.22 -5.47 21.32
CA LEU A 195 -0.07 -6.82 21.87
C LEU A 195 1.40 -7.28 21.86
N ASP A 196 2.11 -7.14 20.73
CA ASP A 196 3.52 -7.55 20.63
C ASP A 196 4.45 -6.70 21.53
N LEU A 197 4.18 -5.40 21.65
CA LEU A 197 4.94 -4.50 22.53
C LEU A 197 4.73 -4.82 24.01
N LEU A 198 3.52 -5.19 24.39
CA LEU A 198 3.17 -5.57 25.76
C LEU A 198 3.78 -6.91 26.17
N LEU A 199 3.76 -7.90 25.26
CA LEU A 199 4.40 -9.20 25.47
C LEU A 199 5.93 -9.08 25.64
N SER A 200 6.54 -8.02 25.09
CA SER A 200 8.00 -7.83 25.09
C SER A 200 8.57 -6.91 26.20
N THR A 201 7.75 -6.19 26.97
CA THR A 201 8.21 -5.12 27.90
C THR A 201 8.13 -5.44 29.40
N SER A 202 8.29 -6.70 29.81
CA SER A 202 7.96 -7.16 31.17
C SER A 202 8.98 -6.88 32.29
N ARG A 203 8.54 -6.26 33.41
CA ARG A 203 9.32 -6.15 34.68
C ARG A 203 8.51 -6.23 36.01
N SER A 204 7.23 -6.60 36.03
CA SER A 204 6.45 -6.82 37.26
C SER A 204 5.47 -7.99 37.04
N GLU A 205 5.70 -9.14 37.69
CA GLU A 205 5.05 -10.41 37.36
C GLU A 205 3.51 -10.39 37.52
N ASP A 206 2.97 -9.77 38.56
CA ASP A 206 1.52 -9.86 38.87
C ASP A 206 0.65 -9.01 37.92
N PHE A 207 0.95 -7.72 37.76
CA PHE A 207 0.20 -6.83 36.86
C PHE A 207 0.30 -7.26 35.39
N ILE A 208 1.44 -7.87 35.03
CA ILE A 208 1.68 -8.39 33.68
C ILE A 208 0.82 -9.61 33.42
N THR A 209 0.72 -10.53 34.38
CA THR A 209 -0.12 -11.73 34.25
C THR A 209 -1.58 -11.35 34.01
N ASP A 210 -2.10 -10.39 34.79
CA ASP A 210 -3.50 -9.97 34.71
C ASP A 210 -3.84 -9.21 33.41
N ALA A 211 -2.96 -8.30 33.00
CA ALA A 211 -3.12 -7.59 31.73
C ALA A 211 -2.92 -8.52 30.52
N GLN A 212 -2.05 -9.54 30.66
CA GLN A 212 -1.88 -10.59 29.66
C GLN A 212 -3.12 -11.46 29.58
N GLU A 213 -3.75 -11.86 30.68
CA GLU A 213 -4.97 -12.68 30.68
C GLU A 213 -6.12 -12.00 29.94
N VAL A 214 -6.43 -10.74 30.27
CA VAL A 214 -7.52 -10.02 29.59
C VAL A 214 -7.21 -9.79 28.11
N MET A 215 -5.97 -9.44 27.78
CA MET A 215 -5.57 -9.25 26.38
C MET A 215 -5.51 -10.58 25.61
N LEU A 216 -5.24 -11.70 26.29
CA LEU A 216 -5.27 -13.04 25.75
C LEU A 216 -6.70 -13.48 25.47
N GLU A 217 -7.67 -13.17 26.34
CA GLU A 217 -9.10 -13.40 26.06
C GLU A 217 -9.54 -12.68 24.77
N TYR A 218 -9.24 -11.39 24.61
CA TYR A 218 -9.54 -10.67 23.37
C TYR A 218 -8.80 -11.22 22.15
N ALA A 219 -7.56 -11.71 22.34
CA ALA A 219 -6.81 -12.33 21.26
C ALA A 219 -7.42 -13.68 20.84
N ILE A 220 -7.94 -14.46 21.79
CA ILE A 220 -8.63 -15.73 21.52
C ILE A 220 -9.93 -15.46 20.76
N GLU A 221 -10.74 -14.49 21.18
CA GLU A 221 -11.97 -14.11 20.46
C GLU A 221 -11.68 -13.68 19.01
N ASP A 222 -10.68 -12.81 18.81
CA ASP A 222 -10.26 -12.38 17.47
C ASP A 222 -9.73 -13.56 16.63
N MET A 223 -9.03 -14.52 17.25
CA MET A 223 -8.53 -15.73 16.58
C MET A 223 -9.67 -16.65 16.14
N ASP A 224 -10.67 -16.88 16.98
CA ASP A 224 -11.85 -17.68 16.65
C ASP A 224 -12.68 -17.01 15.54
N ASP A 225 -12.85 -15.69 15.61
CA ASP A 225 -13.51 -14.90 14.58
C ASP A 225 -12.75 -14.91 13.25
N SER A 226 -11.42 -14.85 13.30
CA SER A 226 -10.55 -14.98 12.15
C SER A 226 -10.65 -16.38 11.53
N TRP A 227 -10.58 -17.43 12.34
CA TRP A 227 -10.67 -18.80 11.86
C TRP A 227 -12.02 -19.09 11.20
N SER A 228 -13.11 -18.60 11.79
CA SER A 228 -14.44 -18.68 11.18
C SER A 228 -14.51 -17.97 9.83
N ALA A 229 -13.77 -16.86 9.65
CA ALA A 229 -13.69 -16.17 8.36
C ALA A 229 -12.84 -16.94 7.34
N VAL A 230 -11.72 -17.56 7.78
CA VAL A 230 -10.89 -18.43 6.94
C VAL A 230 -11.70 -19.63 6.44
N GLU A 231 -12.38 -20.34 7.36
CA GLU A 231 -13.26 -21.47 7.02
C GLU A 231 -14.37 -21.05 6.06
N MET A 232 -14.98 -19.88 6.28
CA MET A 232 -16.01 -19.36 5.37
C MET A 232 -15.47 -19.28 3.93
N ILE A 233 -14.28 -18.72 3.73
CA ILE A 233 -13.69 -18.55 2.40
C ILE A 233 -13.26 -19.89 1.79
N ILE A 234 -12.64 -20.77 2.58
CA ILE A 234 -12.16 -22.06 2.10
C ILE A 234 -13.32 -22.98 1.69
N PHE A 235 -14.40 -23.04 2.49
CA PHE A 235 -15.50 -23.98 2.23
C PHE A 235 -16.59 -23.42 1.31
N TYR A 236 -16.86 -22.12 1.35
CA TYR A 236 -17.98 -21.51 0.62
C TYR A 236 -17.54 -20.57 -0.52
N GLY A 237 -16.24 -20.25 -0.61
CA GLY A 237 -15.71 -19.36 -1.63
C GLY A 237 -16.06 -17.88 -1.39
N THR A 238 -15.96 -17.07 -2.45
CA THR A 238 -16.23 -15.61 -2.40
C THR A 238 -17.37 -15.16 -3.30
N ASP A 239 -18.04 -16.11 -3.96
CA ASP A 239 -19.11 -15.85 -4.91
C ASP A 239 -20.35 -15.33 -4.19
N GLY A 240 -20.97 -14.29 -4.74
CA GLY A 240 -22.13 -13.63 -4.14
C GLY A 240 -21.81 -12.66 -2.99
N LEU A 241 -20.57 -12.62 -2.48
CA LEU A 241 -20.17 -11.63 -1.48
C LEU A 241 -20.02 -10.25 -2.12
N SER A 242 -20.66 -9.25 -1.50
CA SER A 242 -20.41 -7.84 -1.80
C SER A 242 -18.99 -7.41 -1.41
N LEU A 243 -18.51 -6.29 -1.95
CA LEU A 243 -17.18 -5.78 -1.61
C LEU A 243 -17.04 -5.46 -0.12
N SER A 244 -18.09 -4.90 0.50
CA SER A 244 -18.09 -4.59 1.94
C SER A 244 -18.05 -5.86 2.79
N GLU A 245 -18.67 -6.96 2.35
CA GLU A 245 -18.52 -8.27 3.01
C GLU A 245 -17.10 -8.81 2.87
N LYS A 246 -16.51 -8.76 1.67
CA LYS A 246 -15.13 -9.16 1.46
C LYS A 246 -14.16 -8.37 2.32
N GLN A 247 -14.34 -7.05 2.41
CA GLN A 247 -13.55 -6.18 3.27
C GLN A 247 -13.66 -6.58 4.75
N ARG A 248 -14.88 -6.86 5.25
CA ARG A 248 -15.08 -7.31 6.63
C ARG A 248 -14.36 -8.63 6.90
N LEU A 249 -14.38 -9.56 5.96
CA LEU A 249 -13.66 -10.83 6.08
C LEU A 249 -12.13 -10.63 6.05
N ILE A 250 -11.62 -9.78 5.14
CA ILE A 250 -10.20 -9.38 5.12
C ILE A 250 -9.80 -8.81 6.49
N ALA A 251 -10.60 -7.90 7.06
CA ALA A 251 -10.32 -7.30 8.35
C ALA A 251 -10.30 -8.32 9.50
N ARG A 252 -11.25 -9.27 9.50
CA ARG A 252 -11.31 -10.36 10.50
C ARG A 252 -10.08 -11.28 10.41
N ILE A 253 -9.73 -11.72 9.20
CA ILE A 253 -8.56 -12.60 9.00
C ILE A 253 -7.26 -11.90 9.44
N ILE A 254 -7.10 -10.62 9.10
CA ILE A 254 -5.94 -9.83 9.50
C ILE A 254 -5.89 -9.61 11.02
N ALA A 255 -7.03 -9.45 11.68
CA ALA A 255 -7.09 -9.20 13.13
C ALA A 255 -6.62 -10.42 13.95
N GLY A 256 -7.00 -11.64 13.57
CA GLY A 256 -6.66 -12.86 14.32
C GLY A 256 -5.37 -13.56 13.88
N SER A 257 -4.75 -13.17 12.76
CA SER A 257 -3.53 -13.81 12.26
C SER A 257 -2.26 -13.12 12.78
N THR A 258 -1.50 -13.81 13.64
CA THR A 258 -0.23 -13.31 14.23
C THR A 258 0.96 -13.46 13.28
N THR A 259 0.93 -14.53 12.49
CA THR A 259 1.67 -14.80 11.26
C THR A 259 0.65 -15.37 10.29
N LEU A 260 0.70 -14.98 9.01
CA LEU A 260 -0.17 -15.55 7.99
C LEU A 260 0.13 -17.04 7.84
N ASP A 261 -0.58 -17.84 8.62
CA ASP A 261 -0.72 -19.26 8.43
C ASP A 261 -1.12 -19.52 6.96
N PRO A 262 -0.66 -20.62 6.33
CA PRO A 262 -0.96 -20.91 4.93
C PRO A 262 -2.44 -20.83 4.57
N ASP A 263 -3.36 -21.25 5.45
CA ASP A 263 -4.80 -21.22 5.19
C ASP A 263 -5.34 -19.79 5.23
N ALA A 264 -4.88 -18.97 6.18
CA ALA A 264 -5.20 -17.54 6.22
C ALA A 264 -4.64 -16.80 4.98
N GLY A 265 -3.43 -17.14 4.56
CA GLY A 265 -2.81 -16.62 3.33
C GLY A 265 -3.60 -17.02 2.08
N ALA A 266 -4.03 -18.28 1.97
CA ALA A 266 -4.85 -18.75 0.87
C ALA A 266 -6.24 -18.09 0.84
N ALA A 267 -6.89 -17.94 1.99
CA ALA A 267 -8.16 -17.24 2.12
C ALA A 267 -8.04 -15.76 1.71
N LEU A 268 -7.01 -15.05 2.18
CA LEU A 268 -6.72 -13.69 1.75
C LEU A 268 -6.42 -13.59 0.25
N GLY A 269 -5.64 -14.53 -0.30
CA GLY A 269 -5.37 -14.59 -1.74
C GLY A 269 -6.66 -14.71 -2.56
N THR A 270 -7.56 -15.60 -2.16
CA THR A 270 -8.90 -15.77 -2.77
C THR A 270 -9.73 -14.49 -2.67
N LEU A 271 -9.73 -13.85 -1.50
CA LEU A 271 -10.41 -12.57 -1.29
C LEU A 271 -9.84 -11.47 -2.19
N TYR A 272 -8.52 -11.31 -2.29
CA TYR A 272 -7.90 -10.27 -3.12
C TYR A 272 -8.08 -10.48 -4.61
N LEU A 273 -8.03 -11.73 -5.09
CA LEU A 273 -8.31 -12.05 -6.49
C LEU A 273 -9.73 -11.59 -6.88
N SER A 274 -10.70 -11.81 -5.99
CA SER A 274 -12.10 -11.50 -6.23
C SER A 274 -12.55 -10.10 -5.79
N ALA A 275 -11.77 -9.42 -4.94
CA ALA A 275 -12.02 -8.04 -4.51
C ALA A 275 -11.52 -7.09 -5.59
N GLY A 276 -12.44 -6.59 -6.42
CA GLY A 276 -12.18 -5.45 -7.29
C GLY A 276 -11.92 -4.18 -6.48
N LEU A 277 -11.58 -3.09 -7.17
CA LEU A 277 -11.62 -1.77 -6.56
C LEU A 277 -13.08 -1.39 -6.22
N ALA A 278 -13.29 -0.55 -5.22
CA ALA A 278 -14.61 -0.05 -4.89
C ALA A 278 -15.25 0.65 -6.11
N PRO A 279 -16.51 0.37 -6.47
CA PRO A 279 -17.11 0.92 -7.69
C PRO A 279 -17.12 2.45 -7.73
N ASP A 280 -17.46 3.09 -6.61
CA ASP A 280 -17.52 4.55 -6.50
C ASP A 280 -16.12 5.18 -6.58
N PHE A 281 -15.15 4.57 -5.90
CA PHE A 281 -13.74 4.92 -6.05
C PHE A 281 -13.27 4.75 -7.50
N THR A 282 -13.65 3.67 -8.17
CA THR A 282 -13.23 3.37 -9.55
C THR A 282 -13.71 4.44 -10.51
N ARG A 283 -14.96 4.91 -10.38
CA ARG A 283 -15.48 6.03 -11.19
C ARG A 283 -14.70 7.31 -10.91
N HIS A 284 -14.55 7.67 -9.63
CA HIS A 284 -13.82 8.87 -9.21
C HIS A 284 -12.36 8.87 -9.67
N ASP A 285 -11.65 7.76 -9.47
CA ASP A 285 -10.26 7.59 -9.84
C ASP A 285 -10.08 7.55 -11.36
N HIS A 286 -11.03 6.97 -12.10
CA HIS A 286 -11.00 7.00 -13.57
C HIS A 286 -10.99 8.43 -14.12
N GLU A 287 -11.86 9.31 -13.60
CA GLU A 287 -11.88 10.72 -14.00
C GLU A 287 -10.53 11.41 -13.71
N ILE A 288 -9.92 11.13 -12.55
CA ILE A 288 -8.59 11.66 -12.20
C ILE A 288 -7.54 11.14 -13.20
N ARG A 289 -7.48 9.82 -13.42
CA ARG A 289 -6.50 9.21 -14.33
C ARG A 289 -6.66 9.74 -15.76
N THR A 290 -7.88 9.90 -16.27
CA THR A 290 -8.11 10.52 -17.58
C THR A 290 -7.53 11.93 -17.68
N ARG A 291 -7.69 12.78 -16.65
CA ARG A 291 -7.09 14.12 -16.62
C ARG A 291 -5.56 14.04 -16.57
N VAL A 292 -5.00 13.17 -15.74
CA VAL A 292 -3.55 12.91 -15.68
C VAL A 292 -3.02 12.53 -17.06
N LEU A 293 -3.58 11.50 -17.69
CA LEU A 293 -3.12 11.02 -19.00
C LEU A 293 -3.24 12.10 -20.08
N THR A 294 -4.31 12.88 -20.08
CA THR A 294 -4.48 13.99 -21.01
C THR A 294 -3.36 15.02 -20.85
N ARG A 295 -3.08 15.43 -19.60
CA ARG A 295 -2.00 16.39 -19.32
C ARG A 295 -0.62 15.83 -19.62
N LEU A 296 -0.33 14.58 -19.27
CA LEU A 296 0.94 13.93 -19.61
C LEU A 296 1.16 13.96 -21.13
N LYS A 297 0.14 13.63 -21.92
CA LYS A 297 0.23 13.67 -23.38
C LYS A 297 0.49 15.08 -23.92
N THR A 298 -0.22 16.08 -23.39
CA THR A 298 -0.05 17.47 -23.82
C THR A 298 1.32 18.03 -23.43
N GLU A 299 1.78 17.76 -22.21
CA GLU A 299 2.95 18.43 -21.63
C GLU A 299 4.28 17.69 -21.89
N LEU A 300 4.25 16.39 -22.25
CA LEU A 300 5.46 15.55 -22.36
C LEU A 300 5.65 14.85 -23.72
N MET A 301 4.91 15.24 -24.75
CA MET A 301 5.04 14.63 -26.08
C MET A 301 6.45 14.77 -26.66
N ASP A 302 7.10 15.92 -26.44
CA ASP A 302 8.44 16.18 -26.99
C ASP A 302 9.52 15.38 -26.26
N GLU A 303 9.38 15.17 -24.96
CA GLU A 303 10.25 14.29 -24.17
C GLU A 303 10.07 12.84 -24.57
N CYS A 304 8.82 12.40 -24.81
CA CYS A 304 8.52 11.06 -25.32
C CYS A 304 9.26 10.79 -26.64
N ARG A 305 9.19 11.72 -27.60
CA ARG A 305 9.89 11.62 -28.89
C ARG A 305 11.40 11.60 -28.75
N ARG A 306 11.95 12.43 -27.85
CA ARG A 306 13.41 12.63 -27.72
C ARG A 306 14.05 11.79 -26.64
N TRP A 307 13.29 10.94 -25.94
CA TRP A 307 13.77 10.18 -24.77
C TRP A 307 15.13 9.51 -24.94
N PRO A 308 15.43 8.83 -26.08
CA PRO A 308 16.73 8.21 -26.29
C PRO A 308 17.92 9.19 -26.30
N THR A 309 17.65 10.47 -26.58
CA THR A 309 18.67 11.53 -26.71
C THR A 309 18.75 12.44 -25.48
N LEU A 310 17.79 12.35 -24.55
CA LEU A 310 17.81 13.16 -23.33
C LEU A 310 18.94 12.70 -22.40
N SER A 311 19.63 13.66 -21.79
CA SER A 311 20.56 13.37 -20.70
C SER A 311 19.84 12.85 -19.46
N LEU A 312 20.58 12.26 -18.51
CA LEU A 312 20.02 11.80 -17.24
C LEU A 312 19.24 12.92 -16.53
N ASP A 313 19.80 14.12 -16.41
CA ASP A 313 19.16 15.25 -15.75
C ASP A 313 17.87 15.67 -16.47
N GLN A 314 17.88 15.70 -17.81
CA GLN A 314 16.69 16.03 -18.60
C GLN A 314 15.58 14.98 -18.43
N ARG A 315 15.93 13.69 -18.37
CA ARG A 315 14.99 12.62 -18.07
C ARG A 315 14.40 12.79 -16.67
N LEU A 316 15.23 13.06 -15.66
CA LEU A 316 14.77 13.28 -14.29
C LEU A 316 13.84 14.50 -14.16
N GLU A 317 14.12 15.60 -14.87
CA GLU A 317 13.21 16.75 -14.91
C GLU A 317 11.87 16.45 -15.60
N ALA A 318 11.88 15.62 -16.65
CA ALA A 318 10.64 15.11 -17.24
C ALA A 318 9.84 14.27 -16.23
N LEU A 319 10.50 13.35 -15.51
CA LEU A 319 9.87 12.53 -14.48
C LEU A 319 9.31 13.34 -13.31
N LYS A 320 10.00 14.40 -12.88
CA LYS A 320 9.46 15.33 -11.85
C LYS A 320 8.15 15.95 -12.33
N ARG A 321 8.07 16.39 -13.59
CA ARG A 321 6.82 16.90 -14.18
C ARG A 321 5.71 15.86 -14.21
N VAL A 322 6.01 14.60 -14.56
CA VAL A 322 5.01 13.50 -14.53
C VAL A 322 4.40 13.35 -13.15
N ARG A 323 5.26 13.23 -12.14
CA ARG A 323 4.86 13.13 -10.74
C ARG A 323 4.02 14.34 -10.31
N ASP A 324 4.47 15.55 -10.65
CA ASP A 324 3.78 16.79 -10.26
C ASP A 324 2.41 16.93 -10.92
N ILE A 325 2.26 16.53 -12.19
CA ILE A 325 0.96 16.44 -12.88
C ILE A 325 0.04 15.48 -12.12
N GLN A 326 0.50 14.27 -11.83
CA GLN A 326 -0.31 13.26 -11.14
C GLN A 326 -0.71 13.71 -9.73
N CYS A 327 0.24 14.23 -8.95
CA CYS A 327 -0.05 14.73 -7.60
C CYS A 327 -1.01 15.93 -7.63
N ALA A 328 -0.90 16.83 -8.60
CA ALA A 328 -1.82 17.96 -8.75
C ALA A 328 -3.25 17.48 -9.06
N GLU A 329 -3.44 16.58 -10.03
CA GLU A 329 -4.77 16.07 -10.39
C GLU A 329 -5.44 15.23 -9.29
N MET A 330 -4.63 14.60 -8.43
CA MET A 330 -5.08 13.87 -7.24
C MET A 330 -5.34 14.78 -6.02
N GLY A 331 -5.03 16.08 -6.11
CA GLY A 331 -5.19 17.02 -5.00
C GLY A 331 -4.13 16.88 -3.88
N ILE A 332 -3.01 16.20 -4.16
CA ILE A 332 -1.93 15.94 -3.19
C ILE A 332 -0.61 16.63 -3.57
N GLY A 333 -0.65 17.72 -4.36
CA GLY A 333 0.54 18.42 -4.84
C GLY A 333 1.52 18.85 -3.74
N HIS A 334 1.03 19.15 -2.54
CA HIS A 334 1.84 19.50 -1.37
C HIS A 334 2.58 18.31 -0.73
N GLN A 335 2.31 17.08 -1.17
CA GLN A 335 2.95 15.84 -0.72
C GLN A 335 3.70 15.12 -1.85
N SER A 336 4.10 15.85 -2.89
CA SER A 336 4.84 15.30 -4.02
C SER A 336 6.16 14.66 -3.53
N PRO A 337 6.41 13.37 -3.83
CA PRO A 337 7.60 12.68 -3.33
C PRO A 337 8.85 13.08 -4.11
N GLU A 338 10.02 13.09 -3.48
CA GLU A 338 11.27 13.32 -4.22
C GLU A 338 11.57 12.14 -5.15
N ILE A 339 12.14 12.40 -6.33
CA ILE A 339 12.58 11.35 -7.26
C ILE A 339 14.10 11.24 -7.16
N LEU A 340 14.59 10.07 -6.74
CA LEU A 340 16.02 9.79 -6.63
C LEU A 340 16.45 8.74 -7.64
N PRO A 341 17.43 9.03 -8.52
CA PRO A 341 18.04 8.01 -9.37
C PRO A 341 18.92 7.08 -8.53
N VAL A 342 18.79 5.77 -8.75
CA VAL A 342 19.64 4.75 -8.12
C VAL A 342 20.13 3.77 -9.18
N LYS A 343 21.33 3.21 -8.99
CA LYS A 343 21.91 2.23 -9.93
C LYS A 343 21.53 0.80 -9.62
N ASP A 344 21.25 0.50 -8.35
CA ASP A 344 20.98 -0.86 -7.89
C ASP A 344 19.73 -0.82 -7.00
N LEU A 345 18.61 -1.23 -7.59
CA LEU A 345 17.36 -1.44 -6.88
C LEU A 345 16.89 -2.86 -7.18
N GLY A 346 16.58 -3.60 -6.13
CA GLY A 346 16.21 -5.01 -6.22
C GLY A 346 16.42 -5.70 -4.89
N TRP A 347 16.19 -7.01 -4.88
CA TRP A 347 16.39 -7.84 -3.71
C TRP A 347 17.07 -9.14 -4.10
N SER A 348 17.86 -9.65 -3.15
CA SER A 348 18.44 -10.99 -3.26
C SER A 348 17.38 -12.02 -2.93
N THR A 349 17.17 -12.96 -3.85
CA THR A 349 16.40 -14.18 -3.61
C THR A 349 17.37 -15.37 -3.56
N PRO A 350 16.96 -16.54 -3.04
CA PRO A 350 17.75 -17.77 -3.16
C PRO A 350 18.14 -18.10 -4.61
N ASN A 351 17.35 -17.66 -5.58
CA ASN A 351 17.54 -17.88 -7.02
C ASN A 351 18.30 -16.75 -7.73
N GLY A 352 18.82 -15.76 -6.98
CA GLY A 352 19.62 -14.66 -7.51
C GLY A 352 19.01 -13.28 -7.27
N TRP A 353 19.63 -12.27 -7.89
CA TRP A 353 19.20 -10.87 -7.80
C TRP A 353 17.99 -10.61 -8.70
N VAL A 354 16.89 -10.11 -8.13
CA VAL A 354 15.70 -9.69 -8.89
C VAL A 354 15.73 -8.16 -9.00
N PRO A 355 15.96 -7.59 -10.20
CA PRO A 355 15.99 -6.14 -10.36
C PRO A 355 14.58 -5.56 -10.28
N CYS A 356 14.46 -4.42 -9.61
CA CYS A 356 13.23 -3.64 -9.52
C CYS A 356 13.38 -2.35 -10.34
N SER A 357 12.35 -1.94 -11.08
CA SER A 357 12.38 -0.72 -11.90
C SER A 357 12.24 0.55 -11.05
N GLY A 358 11.43 0.51 -10.00
CA GLY A 358 11.18 1.62 -9.09
C GLY A 358 10.75 1.14 -7.72
N LEU A 359 10.73 2.04 -6.74
CA LEU A 359 10.16 1.78 -5.41
C LEU A 359 9.81 3.10 -4.73
N PHE A 360 8.55 3.25 -4.32
CA PHE A 360 8.14 4.28 -3.38
C PHE A 360 8.48 3.87 -1.94
N ILE A 361 9.11 4.77 -1.19
CA ILE A 361 9.47 4.60 0.22
C ILE A 361 8.60 5.53 1.07
N PRO A 362 7.50 5.00 1.67
CA PRO A 362 6.54 5.82 2.41
C PRO A 362 7.16 6.65 3.52
N ARG A 363 8.18 6.11 4.22
CA ARG A 363 8.80 6.80 5.36
C ARG A 363 9.61 8.03 4.95
N GLU A 364 10.31 7.94 3.82
CA GLU A 364 11.18 9.00 3.30
C GLU A 364 10.41 9.96 2.38
N ASN A 365 9.23 9.56 1.92
CA ASN A 365 8.46 10.24 0.87
C ASN A 365 9.28 10.41 -0.43
N VAL A 366 9.92 9.32 -0.84
CA VAL A 366 10.82 9.27 -1.99
C VAL A 366 10.40 8.16 -2.93
N ILE A 367 10.49 8.40 -4.24
CA ILE A 367 10.46 7.38 -5.28
C ILE A 367 11.90 7.16 -5.75
N ARG A 368 12.43 5.96 -5.56
CA ARG A 368 13.74 5.55 -6.10
C ARG A 368 13.53 4.95 -7.48
N MET A 369 14.18 5.50 -8.50
CA MET A 369 14.11 5.02 -9.89
C MET A 369 15.40 4.32 -10.29
N ASN A 370 15.32 3.07 -10.72
CA ASN A 370 16.48 2.29 -11.10
C ASN A 370 16.98 2.65 -12.51
N THR A 371 18.03 3.45 -12.59
CA THR A 371 18.62 3.91 -13.86
C THR A 371 19.41 2.83 -14.59
N SER A 372 19.66 1.69 -13.95
CA SER A 372 20.31 0.53 -14.58
C SER A 372 19.30 -0.55 -15.02
N TYR A 373 18.00 -0.35 -14.76
CA TYR A 373 16.97 -1.28 -15.18
C TYR A 373 16.86 -1.28 -16.72
N PRO A 374 16.72 -2.45 -17.39
CA PRO A 374 16.65 -2.50 -18.86
C PRO A 374 15.54 -1.64 -19.48
N GLY A 375 14.45 -1.39 -18.76
CA GLY A 375 13.37 -0.50 -19.18
C GLY A 375 13.67 1.00 -19.07
N TRP A 376 14.80 1.42 -18.49
CA TRP A 376 15.13 2.84 -18.27
C TRP A 376 15.22 3.66 -19.57
N ASP A 377 15.64 3.02 -20.66
CA ASP A 377 15.75 3.65 -21.99
C ASP A 377 14.44 3.64 -22.78
N ASP A 378 13.36 3.12 -22.22
CA ASP A 378 12.02 3.12 -22.81
C ASP A 378 11.09 4.06 -22.02
N PHE A 379 10.61 5.12 -22.67
CA PHE A 379 9.76 6.12 -22.02
C PHE A 379 8.48 5.50 -21.46
N ASP A 380 7.86 4.57 -22.19
CA ASP A 380 6.61 3.92 -21.77
C ASP A 380 6.82 3.16 -20.46
N GLU A 381 7.93 2.42 -20.33
CA GLU A 381 8.25 1.62 -19.14
C GLU A 381 8.60 2.48 -17.92
N VAL A 382 9.31 3.60 -18.13
CA VAL A 382 9.69 4.51 -17.04
C VAL A 382 8.47 5.28 -16.54
N ILE A 383 7.58 5.73 -17.42
CA ILE A 383 6.32 6.39 -17.03
C ILE A 383 5.40 5.42 -16.31
N ASP A 384 5.25 4.18 -16.80
CA ASP A 384 4.50 3.11 -16.13
C ASP A 384 4.97 2.94 -14.68
N THR A 385 6.28 2.73 -14.50
CA THR A 385 6.91 2.58 -13.19
C THR A 385 6.66 3.81 -12.31
N LEU A 386 6.93 5.02 -12.80
CA LEU A 386 6.80 6.21 -11.97
C LEU A 386 5.35 6.46 -11.54
N VAL A 387 4.39 6.31 -12.45
CA VAL A 387 2.96 6.50 -12.16
C VAL A 387 2.46 5.42 -11.20
N HIS A 388 2.93 4.18 -11.33
CA HIS A 388 2.68 3.09 -10.39
C HIS A 388 3.17 3.47 -8.98
N GLU A 389 4.46 3.80 -8.85
CA GLU A 389 5.07 4.14 -7.54
C GLU A 389 4.42 5.38 -6.91
N ASN A 390 4.11 6.40 -7.69
CA ASN A 390 3.45 7.60 -7.18
C ASN A 390 1.96 7.35 -6.84
N THR A 391 1.34 6.31 -7.40
CA THR A 391 0.01 5.86 -6.96
C THR A 391 0.08 5.29 -5.54
N HIS A 392 1.18 4.64 -5.14
CA HIS A 392 1.38 4.27 -3.73
C HIS A 392 1.50 5.47 -2.80
N ASN A 393 2.03 6.60 -3.26
CA ASN A 393 2.00 7.85 -2.50
C ASN A 393 0.57 8.35 -2.27
N TYR A 394 -0.27 8.34 -3.32
CA TYR A 394 -1.68 8.70 -3.20
C TYR A 394 -2.45 7.75 -2.26
N GLN A 395 -2.21 6.45 -2.34
CA GLN A 395 -2.80 5.47 -1.43
C GLN A 395 -2.42 5.74 0.03
N LYS A 396 -1.14 6.03 0.29
CA LYS A 396 -0.67 6.43 1.63
C LYS A 396 -1.39 7.69 2.11
N TRP A 397 -1.57 8.69 1.25
CA TRP A 397 -2.33 9.89 1.57
C TRP A 397 -3.79 9.56 1.92
N LEU A 398 -4.49 8.78 1.09
CA LEU A 398 -5.87 8.36 1.35
C LEU A 398 -6.01 7.65 2.71
N VAL A 399 -5.09 6.74 3.02
CA VAL A 399 -5.05 6.07 4.33
C VAL A 399 -4.87 7.08 5.46
N SER A 400 -4.04 8.12 5.29
CA SER A 400 -3.88 9.16 6.31
C SER A 400 -5.16 9.96 6.56
N GLN A 401 -5.99 10.15 5.52
CA GLN A 401 -7.25 10.89 5.64
C GLN A 401 -8.30 10.15 6.46
N LEU A 402 -8.22 8.82 6.58
CA LEU A 402 -9.08 8.04 7.50
C LEU A 402 -8.84 8.38 8.98
N TYR A 403 -7.68 8.95 9.30
CA TYR A 403 -7.24 9.19 10.68
C TYR A 403 -6.86 10.65 10.94
N ALA A 404 -7.21 11.56 10.04
CA ALA A 404 -7.00 12.99 10.22
C ALA A 404 -7.90 13.55 11.34
N ASP A 405 -7.64 14.78 11.79
CA ASP A 405 -8.50 15.46 12.79
C ASP A 405 -9.95 15.59 12.32
N GLN A 406 -10.13 15.70 11.00
CA GLN A 406 -11.40 15.54 10.31
C GLN A 406 -11.29 14.30 9.42
N PRO A 407 -11.68 13.12 9.92
CA PRO A 407 -11.62 11.88 9.15
C PRO A 407 -12.47 11.97 7.88
N MET A 408 -12.03 11.28 6.84
CA MET A 408 -12.83 11.03 5.65
C MET A 408 -14.17 10.39 6.03
N ASP A 409 -15.27 10.97 5.57
CA ASP A 409 -16.62 10.49 5.85
C ASP A 409 -16.91 9.15 5.16
N GLU A 410 -17.74 8.29 5.76
CA GLU A 410 -18.09 6.99 5.18
C GLU A 410 -18.83 7.09 3.83
N SER A 411 -19.50 8.22 3.57
CA SER A 411 -20.16 8.52 2.29
C SER A 411 -19.20 9.02 1.21
N ASP A 412 -17.94 9.33 1.55
CA ASP A 412 -16.93 9.70 0.56
C ASP A 412 -16.67 8.49 -0.37
N PRO A 413 -16.71 8.65 -1.71
CA PRO A 413 -16.50 7.56 -2.66
C PRO A 413 -15.14 6.86 -2.50
N ARG A 414 -14.19 7.50 -1.80
CA ARG A 414 -12.84 6.99 -1.53
C ARG A 414 -12.74 6.22 -0.22
N HIS A 415 -13.69 6.36 0.70
CA HIS A 415 -13.59 5.82 2.06
C HIS A 415 -13.38 4.30 2.07
N LEU A 416 -14.29 3.56 1.42
CA LEU A 416 -14.22 2.10 1.34
C LEU A 416 -12.87 1.60 0.80
N GLN A 417 -12.39 2.23 -0.27
CA GLN A 417 -11.11 1.86 -0.88
C GLN A 417 -9.92 2.23 0.01
N ALA A 418 -9.94 3.41 0.64
CA ALA A 418 -8.92 3.83 1.58
C ALA A 418 -8.81 2.84 2.75
N THR A 419 -9.94 2.32 3.26
CA THR A 419 -9.92 1.31 4.32
C THR A 419 -9.31 -0.01 3.83
N LEU A 420 -9.61 -0.45 2.60
CA LEU A 420 -8.95 -1.61 2.00
C LEU A 420 -7.44 -1.40 1.84
N PHE A 421 -6.99 -0.21 1.44
CA PHE A 421 -5.57 0.14 1.41
C PHE A 421 -4.94 0.10 2.80
N ALA A 422 -5.63 0.58 3.83
CA ALA A 422 -5.14 0.56 5.21
C ALA A 422 -4.97 -0.87 5.73
N LEU A 423 -5.94 -1.75 5.46
CA LEU A 423 -5.87 -3.18 5.77
C LEU A 423 -4.67 -3.81 5.05
N ASN A 424 -4.51 -3.53 3.76
CA ASN A 424 -3.38 -4.06 2.99
C ASN A 424 -2.02 -3.54 3.49
N GLN A 425 -1.92 -2.27 3.83
CA GLN A 425 -0.67 -1.66 4.31
C GLN A 425 -0.19 -2.24 5.64
N GLY A 426 -1.08 -2.48 6.61
CA GLY A 426 -0.61 -2.86 7.95
C GLY A 426 -0.23 -4.32 8.11
N HIS A 427 -0.80 -5.25 7.34
CA HIS A 427 -0.32 -6.65 7.34
C HIS A 427 0.85 -6.87 6.37
N GLY A 428 1.10 -5.91 5.47
CA GLY A 428 2.12 -6.02 4.43
C GLY A 428 1.58 -6.71 3.16
N TYR A 429 2.47 -6.93 2.20
CA TYR A 429 2.10 -7.70 1.02
C TYR A 429 2.00 -9.18 1.36
N LEU A 430 0.93 -9.81 0.89
CA LEU A 430 0.85 -11.26 0.88
C LEU A 430 1.90 -11.81 -0.08
N ILE A 431 2.98 -12.35 0.47
CA ILE A 431 4.03 -13.06 -0.27
C ILE A 431 3.85 -14.54 0.04
N LEU A 432 3.19 -15.26 -0.86
CA LEU A 432 3.03 -16.69 -0.73
C LEU A 432 4.29 -17.38 -1.23
N ASP A 433 4.81 -18.32 -0.45
CA ASP A 433 6.01 -19.08 -0.79
C ASP A 433 5.80 -19.86 -2.09
N GLU A 434 6.69 -19.66 -3.06
CA GLU A 434 6.70 -20.35 -4.36
C GLU A 434 6.83 -21.88 -4.20
N ALA A 435 7.28 -22.37 -3.05
CA ALA A 435 7.28 -23.81 -2.76
C ALA A 435 5.86 -24.41 -2.68
N HIS A 436 4.83 -23.58 -2.47
CA HIS A 436 3.47 -24.03 -2.21
C HIS A 436 2.46 -23.57 -3.27
N LEU A 437 2.81 -22.62 -4.14
CA LEU A 437 1.93 -22.12 -5.20
C LEU A 437 2.65 -22.00 -6.54
N ASP A 438 1.87 -22.20 -7.59
CA ASP A 438 2.28 -21.85 -8.95
C ASP A 438 2.70 -20.37 -9.03
N LYS A 439 3.80 -20.11 -9.74
CA LYS A 439 4.40 -18.77 -9.82
C LYS A 439 3.47 -17.75 -10.48
N ASP A 440 2.69 -18.16 -11.47
CA ASP A 440 1.77 -17.27 -12.15
C ASP A 440 0.60 -16.92 -11.23
N LEU A 441 0.10 -17.89 -10.46
CA LEU A 441 -0.91 -17.65 -9.44
C LEU A 441 -0.39 -16.74 -8.32
N ALA A 442 0.82 -16.94 -7.81
CA ALA A 442 1.43 -16.09 -6.79
C ALA A 442 1.56 -14.63 -7.29
N ASN A 443 2.00 -14.44 -8.54
CA ASN A 443 2.06 -13.13 -9.18
C ASN A 443 0.66 -12.52 -9.39
N GLN A 444 -0.33 -13.32 -9.77
CA GLN A 444 -1.71 -12.87 -9.91
C GLN A 444 -2.27 -12.39 -8.57
N ILE A 445 -2.04 -13.15 -7.49
CA ILE A 445 -2.44 -12.78 -6.14
C ILE A 445 -1.77 -11.47 -5.74
N TYR A 446 -0.45 -11.35 -5.92
CA TYR A 446 0.31 -10.12 -5.65
C TYR A 446 -0.32 -8.91 -6.35
N LYS A 447 -0.52 -8.99 -7.67
CA LYS A 447 -1.11 -7.90 -8.47
C LYS A 447 -2.58 -7.62 -8.14
N SER A 448 -3.28 -8.58 -7.55
CA SER A 448 -4.69 -8.43 -7.18
C SER A 448 -4.90 -7.73 -5.85
N GLN A 449 -3.86 -7.64 -5.00
CA GLN A 449 -3.93 -6.94 -3.72
C GLN A 449 -4.37 -5.49 -3.93
N PRO A 450 -5.19 -4.89 -3.05
CA PRO A 450 -5.82 -3.60 -3.30
C PRO A 450 -4.86 -2.50 -3.75
N LYS A 451 -3.71 -2.35 -3.07
CA LYS A 451 -2.70 -1.34 -3.41
C LYS A 451 -2.05 -1.59 -4.77
N GLU A 452 -1.64 -2.83 -5.04
CA GLU A 452 -1.01 -3.19 -6.31
C GLU A 452 -1.99 -3.07 -7.47
N ARG A 453 -3.22 -3.57 -7.32
CA ARG A 453 -4.24 -3.53 -8.36
C ARG A 453 -4.46 -2.11 -8.86
N HIS A 454 -4.57 -1.15 -7.94
CA HIS A 454 -4.73 0.26 -8.28
C HIS A 454 -3.46 0.84 -8.93
N ALA A 455 -2.28 0.56 -8.39
CA ALA A 455 -1.01 1.07 -8.93
C ALA A 455 -0.70 0.51 -10.33
N PHE A 456 -0.92 -0.79 -10.57
CA PHE A 456 -0.78 -1.42 -11.90
C PHE A 456 -1.79 -0.88 -12.90
N LEU A 457 -3.02 -0.59 -12.48
CA LEU A 457 -4.02 0.04 -13.35
C LEU A 457 -3.54 1.42 -13.81
N ALA A 458 -3.10 2.27 -12.88
CA ALA A 458 -2.64 3.62 -13.19
C ALA A 458 -1.36 3.62 -14.04
N GLY A 459 -0.34 2.82 -13.66
CA GLY A 459 0.89 2.68 -14.43
C GLY A 459 0.65 2.11 -15.82
N GLY A 460 -0.15 1.04 -15.91
CA GLY A 460 -0.46 0.37 -17.18
C GLY A 460 -1.21 1.25 -18.18
N GLU A 461 -2.14 2.09 -17.72
CA GLU A 461 -2.79 3.08 -18.58
C GLU A 461 -1.79 4.15 -19.06
N ALA A 462 -0.89 4.60 -18.20
CA ALA A 462 0.14 5.58 -18.54
C ALA A 462 1.17 5.03 -19.55
N LYS A 463 1.55 3.75 -19.41
CA LYS A 463 2.43 3.01 -20.32
C LYS A 463 2.00 3.09 -21.78
N VAL A 464 0.69 3.09 -22.04
CA VAL A 464 0.13 3.03 -23.40
C VAL A 464 -0.35 4.37 -23.94
N ALA A 465 -0.30 5.43 -23.13
CA ALA A 465 -0.94 6.72 -23.41
C ALA A 465 -0.46 7.41 -24.71
N PHE A 466 0.82 7.22 -25.06
CA PHE A 466 1.48 7.87 -26.19
C PHE A 466 1.49 7.03 -27.47
N ARG A 467 1.12 5.74 -27.39
CA ARG A 467 1.28 4.79 -28.51
C ARG A 467 0.39 5.13 -29.70
N ALA A 468 -0.84 5.60 -29.46
CA ALA A 468 -1.75 5.96 -30.53
C ALA A 468 -1.22 7.16 -31.35
N ASP A 469 -0.65 8.17 -30.68
CA ASP A 469 -0.08 9.33 -31.36
C ASP A 469 1.19 8.97 -32.12
N ALA A 470 2.04 8.13 -31.52
CA ALA A 470 3.24 7.62 -32.19
C ALA A 470 2.88 6.84 -33.47
N LYS A 471 1.84 5.99 -33.42
CA LYS A 471 1.34 5.27 -34.60
C LYS A 471 0.76 6.19 -35.66
N LYS A 472 0.02 7.23 -35.26
CA LYS A 472 -0.53 8.22 -36.19
C LYS A 472 0.60 8.98 -36.91
N GLU A 473 1.65 9.34 -36.19
CA GLU A 473 2.83 9.99 -36.79
C GLU A 473 3.56 9.04 -37.74
N ALA A 474 3.76 7.78 -37.34
CA ALA A 474 4.32 6.75 -38.22
C ALA A 474 3.50 6.53 -39.49
N GLN A 475 2.16 6.55 -39.42
CA GLN A 475 1.29 6.47 -40.59
C GLN A 475 1.48 7.66 -41.54
N SER A 476 1.62 8.88 -40.99
CA SER A 476 1.88 10.07 -41.80
C SER A 476 3.21 9.98 -42.54
N VAL A 477 4.29 9.56 -41.85
CA VAL A 477 5.61 9.40 -42.46
C VAL A 477 5.65 8.25 -43.46
N LEU A 478 4.93 7.15 -43.20
CA LEU A 478 4.77 6.05 -44.16
C LEU A 478 4.18 6.53 -45.49
N GLY A 479 3.21 7.45 -45.46
CA GLY A 479 2.67 8.08 -46.66
C GLY A 479 3.76 8.80 -47.48
N GLN A 480 4.61 9.58 -46.82
CA GLN A 480 5.71 10.30 -47.47
C GLN A 480 6.77 9.35 -48.04
N VAL A 481 7.14 8.30 -47.30
CA VAL A 481 8.08 7.27 -47.77
C VAL A 481 7.56 6.57 -49.02
N ARG A 482 6.26 6.24 -49.06
CA ARG A 482 5.63 5.62 -50.23
C ARG A 482 5.60 6.54 -51.44
N GLU A 483 5.31 7.82 -51.24
CA GLU A 483 5.36 8.82 -52.31
C GLU A 483 6.78 8.94 -52.88
N ALA A 484 7.79 9.03 -52.03
CA ALA A 484 9.20 9.05 -52.45
C ALA A 484 9.59 7.77 -53.22
N LEU A 485 9.10 6.61 -52.82
CA LEU A 485 9.36 5.33 -53.49
C LEU A 485 8.72 5.27 -54.89
N VAL A 486 7.56 5.91 -55.10
CA VAL A 486 6.97 6.07 -56.45
C VAL A 486 7.87 6.92 -57.34
N GLN A 487 8.49 7.97 -56.79
CA GLN A 487 9.41 8.84 -57.51
C GLN A 487 10.78 8.18 -57.77
N SER A 488 11.21 7.27 -56.89
CA SER A 488 12.49 6.55 -57.00
C SER A 488 12.30 5.03 -56.84
N PRO A 489 11.72 4.34 -57.84
CA PRO A 489 11.48 2.90 -57.75
C PRO A 489 12.79 2.12 -57.60
N GLY A 490 12.82 1.15 -56.68
CA GLY A 490 13.98 0.31 -56.41
C GLY A 490 14.99 0.89 -55.41
N ASP A 491 14.68 2.03 -54.77
CA ASP A 491 15.48 2.51 -53.64
C ASP A 491 15.32 1.57 -52.44
N SER A 492 16.31 0.70 -52.26
CA SER A 492 16.35 -0.29 -51.17
C SER A 492 16.21 0.31 -49.76
N LYS A 493 16.64 1.57 -49.56
CA LYS A 493 16.53 2.24 -48.26
C LYS A 493 15.07 2.65 -48.00
N LEU A 494 14.39 3.22 -48.98
CA LEU A 494 12.97 3.57 -48.88
C LEU A 494 12.10 2.31 -48.71
N GLU A 495 12.41 1.22 -49.40
CA GLU A 495 11.71 -0.06 -49.21
C GLU A 495 11.88 -0.63 -47.80
N LEU A 496 13.07 -0.51 -47.20
CA LEU A 496 13.30 -0.94 -45.83
C LEU A 496 12.49 -0.08 -44.85
N LEU A 497 12.46 1.25 -45.05
CA LEU A 497 11.69 2.17 -44.21
C LEU A 497 10.18 1.90 -44.30
N ASP A 498 9.63 1.63 -45.48
CA ASP A 498 8.23 1.23 -45.65
C ASP A 498 7.89 -0.02 -44.83
N LYS A 499 8.75 -1.06 -44.88
CA LYS A 499 8.59 -2.30 -44.10
C LYS A 499 8.67 -2.04 -42.60
N MET A 500 9.64 -1.26 -42.14
CA MET A 500 9.83 -0.93 -40.72
C MET A 500 8.64 -0.15 -40.16
N LEU A 501 8.19 0.89 -40.86
CA LEU A 501 7.03 1.70 -40.44
C LEU A 501 5.73 0.88 -40.48
N SER A 502 5.50 0.09 -41.53
CA SER A 502 4.34 -0.81 -41.61
C SER A 502 4.31 -1.80 -40.45
N HIS A 503 5.47 -2.41 -40.12
CA HIS A 503 5.58 -3.28 -38.95
C HIS A 503 5.32 -2.54 -37.64
N ALA A 504 5.88 -1.35 -37.46
CA ALA A 504 5.68 -0.53 -36.26
C ALA A 504 4.22 -0.17 -36.02
N ILE A 505 3.48 0.16 -37.09
CA ILE A 505 2.04 0.47 -37.02
C ILE A 505 1.22 -0.77 -36.65
N ALA A 506 1.53 -1.91 -37.28
CA ALA A 506 0.81 -3.17 -37.06
C ALA A 506 1.10 -3.80 -35.69
N ASN A 507 2.31 -3.66 -35.17
CA ASN A 507 2.72 -4.27 -33.91
C ASN A 507 2.08 -3.53 -32.71
N GLN A 508 1.23 -4.21 -31.95
CA GLN A 508 0.56 -3.64 -30.77
C GLN A 508 1.48 -3.53 -29.55
N ASN A 509 2.59 -4.28 -29.54
CA ASN A 509 3.52 -4.38 -28.42
C ASN A 509 4.72 -3.44 -28.56
N LEU A 510 4.82 -2.68 -29.64
CA LEU A 510 5.92 -1.73 -29.82
C LEU A 510 5.67 -0.47 -28.97
N SER A 511 6.65 -0.07 -28.17
CA SER A 511 6.58 1.14 -27.36
C SER A 511 6.61 2.41 -28.20
N SER A 512 6.08 3.49 -27.64
CA SER A 512 6.09 4.81 -28.31
C SER A 512 7.53 5.26 -28.64
N THR A 513 8.49 5.04 -27.74
CA THR A 513 9.91 5.36 -27.94
C THR A 513 10.48 4.66 -29.18
N ARG A 514 10.18 3.36 -29.35
CA ARG A 514 10.66 2.60 -30.51
C ARG A 514 9.99 3.07 -31.81
N ILE A 515 8.68 3.36 -31.76
CA ILE A 515 7.96 3.89 -32.93
C ILE A 515 8.55 5.23 -33.35
N TYR A 516 8.76 6.17 -32.42
CA TYR A 516 9.34 7.48 -32.73
C TYR A 516 10.80 7.38 -33.22
N GLY A 517 11.59 6.43 -32.73
CA GLY A 517 12.93 6.18 -33.28
C GLY A 517 12.93 5.76 -34.76
N ILE A 518 11.94 4.96 -35.19
CA ILE A 518 11.76 4.58 -36.60
C ILE A 518 11.31 5.80 -37.42
N VAL A 519 10.37 6.60 -36.89
CA VAL A 519 9.89 7.85 -37.51
C VAL A 519 11.03 8.83 -37.76
N ASP A 520 11.85 9.11 -36.75
CA ASP A 520 13.01 10.02 -36.86
C ASP A 520 14.03 9.52 -37.90
N THR A 521 14.31 8.22 -37.93
CA THR A 521 15.18 7.60 -38.93
C THR A 521 14.64 7.77 -40.35
N ALA A 522 13.33 7.61 -40.53
CA ALA A 522 12.68 7.77 -41.82
C ALA A 522 12.70 9.24 -42.29
N LEU A 523 12.36 10.18 -41.41
CA LEU A 523 12.37 11.62 -41.72
C LEU A 523 13.77 12.10 -42.14
N LYS A 524 14.81 11.72 -41.40
CA LYS A 524 16.22 12.04 -41.76
C LYS A 524 16.67 11.44 -43.08
N SER A 525 15.96 10.43 -43.58
CA SER A 525 16.28 9.78 -44.86
C SER A 525 15.55 10.40 -46.04
N LEU A 526 14.46 11.14 -45.79
CA LEU A 526 13.69 11.87 -46.81
C LEU A 526 14.25 13.27 -47.09
N THR A 527 14.92 13.87 -46.09
CA THR A 527 15.68 15.12 -46.22
C THR A 527 17.07 14.88 -46.77
#